data_AF-A0A1Q7MYP6-F1
#
_entry.id   AF-A0A1Q7MYP6-F1
#
_cell.length_a   1.000
_cell.length_b   1.000
_cell.length_c   1.000
_cell.angle_alpha   90.00
_cell.angle_beta   90.00
_cell.angle_gamma   90.00
#
_symmetry.space_group_name_H-M   'P 1'
#
loop_
_entity.id
_entity.type
_entity.pdbx_description
1 polymer ?
#
loop_
_entity_poly.entity_id
_entity_poly.type
_entity_poly.pdbx_seq_one_letter_code
_entity_poly.pdbx_strand_id
1 'polypeptide(L)'
;MINAAGNGFVYSTFLGGSGADQGLGIAVDSAANAYVTGLTNSNTNFPLKAALQPAFGGGTQDAFVTALNPAGNALTYSTFLGGSLVDAGTSIALDGSKNAYVTGQTSSSDFPTTNSTQTALGGGNDGFVTEINAAGSQRIFSTFLGGSQNENTLPVSGSPSGAIAVDSAGNIYVTGNTFSADFPTTAAAFGRNYVGNIDAFVAKIGSGGGTFSITVAPASATLTHGQTTAAFTVTVTPSNGFNATVSLSCSGLPAGAACLFNPGSVAGGSGTSSLTISTTAGSAQSSASRHPGLFYALCLPIAGMSLFGAGLASGRSRKKRVVALLLGCLVFSGLMFVAACGGGGGSSSTPPGTYNVTVQGTGGGVTINGTPVIQLTVQ
;
A
#
# COMPACT_ATOMS: atom_id res chain seq x y z
N MET A 1 -3.80 28.10 -40.72
CA MET A 1 -3.65 27.11 -39.63
C MET A 1 -5.00 26.98 -38.94
N ILE A 2 -5.42 25.75 -38.63
CA ILE A 2 -6.69 25.18 -39.11
C ILE A 2 -7.61 24.74 -37.95
N ASN A 3 -8.90 25.09 -37.99
CA ASN A 3 -9.96 24.57 -37.11
C ASN A 3 -10.55 23.32 -37.78
N ALA A 4 -11.57 22.68 -37.22
CA ALA A 4 -12.21 21.53 -37.87
C ALA A 4 -12.65 21.82 -39.34
N ALA A 5 -12.86 23.10 -39.69
CA ALA A 5 -13.23 23.57 -41.02
C ALA A 5 -12.06 24.05 -41.90
N GLY A 6 -10.79 23.89 -41.50
CA GLY A 6 -9.69 24.31 -42.37
C GLY A 6 -9.32 25.80 -42.31
N ASN A 7 -10.09 26.64 -41.61
CA ASN A 7 -10.14 28.07 -41.96
C ASN A 7 -9.70 29.07 -40.87
N GLY A 8 -9.30 28.62 -39.67
CA GLY A 8 -8.72 29.51 -38.65
C GLY A 8 -8.36 28.80 -37.35
N PHE A 9 -7.76 29.48 -36.38
CA PHE A 9 -7.53 28.89 -35.06
C PHE A 9 -8.82 28.87 -34.23
N VAL A 10 -9.02 27.82 -33.41
CA VAL A 10 -10.07 27.83 -32.36
C VAL A 10 -9.65 28.81 -31.25
N TYR A 11 -8.39 28.74 -30.82
CA TYR A 11 -7.70 29.79 -30.07
C TYR A 11 -6.19 29.71 -30.32
N SER A 12 -5.48 30.80 -30.03
CA SER A 12 -4.02 30.87 -29.92
C SER A 12 -3.70 31.96 -28.90
N THR A 13 -2.79 31.69 -27.96
CA THR A 13 -2.43 32.62 -26.89
C THR A 13 -0.95 32.48 -26.53
N PHE A 14 -0.42 33.48 -25.83
CA PHE A 14 0.91 33.42 -25.22
C PHE A 14 0.80 32.91 -23.77
N LEU A 15 1.76 32.10 -23.35
CA LEU A 15 1.90 31.62 -21.97
C LEU A 15 3.34 31.87 -21.53
N GLY A 16 3.51 32.80 -20.58
CA GLY A 16 4.83 33.24 -20.15
C GLY A 16 4.82 34.59 -19.45
N GLY A 17 5.97 35.01 -18.95
CA GLY A 17 6.21 36.30 -18.30
C GLY A 17 7.22 37.15 -19.07
N SER A 18 8.02 37.94 -18.36
CA SER A 18 9.06 38.80 -18.97
C SER A 18 10.35 38.05 -19.30
N GLY A 19 10.46 36.80 -18.86
CA GLY A 19 11.58 35.93 -19.12
C GLY A 19 11.45 35.14 -20.43
N ALA A 20 12.43 34.27 -20.69
CA ALA A 20 12.29 33.16 -21.60
C ALA A 20 11.44 32.04 -20.96
N ASP A 21 10.40 31.66 -21.68
CA ASP A 21 9.49 30.59 -21.32
C ASP A 21 9.39 29.62 -22.51
N GLN A 22 9.54 28.33 -22.27
CA GLN A 22 9.47 27.30 -23.32
C GLN A 22 8.42 26.26 -22.94
N GLY A 23 7.40 26.08 -23.78
CA GLY A 23 6.48 24.95 -23.67
C GLY A 23 7.08 23.72 -24.38
N LEU A 24 7.30 22.64 -23.63
CA LEU A 24 7.97 21.44 -24.13
C LEU A 24 7.02 20.24 -24.22
N GLY A 25 6.01 20.17 -23.36
CA GLY A 25 5.02 19.09 -23.35
C GLY A 25 3.58 19.62 -23.30
N ILE A 26 2.67 18.91 -23.96
CA ILE A 26 1.23 19.20 -23.91
C ILE A 26 0.41 17.90 -23.82
N ALA A 27 -0.65 17.94 -23.02
CA ALA A 27 -1.71 16.94 -22.97
C ALA A 27 -3.07 17.63 -23.01
N VAL A 28 -4.12 16.91 -23.42
CA VAL A 28 -5.48 17.45 -23.53
C VAL A 28 -6.44 16.49 -22.86
N ASP A 29 -7.34 17.01 -22.01
CA ASP A 29 -8.36 16.19 -21.36
C ASP A 29 -9.60 16.00 -22.24
N SER A 30 -10.52 15.14 -21.81
CA SER A 30 -11.79 14.88 -22.52
C SER A 30 -12.75 16.08 -22.58
N ALA A 31 -12.52 17.11 -21.77
CA ALA A 31 -13.25 18.38 -21.80
C ALA A 31 -12.54 19.43 -22.67
N ALA A 32 -11.47 19.06 -23.36
CA ALA A 32 -10.62 19.91 -24.19
C ALA A 32 -9.85 21.00 -23.42
N ASN A 33 -9.61 20.82 -22.13
CA ASN A 33 -8.62 21.62 -21.39
C ASN A 33 -7.21 21.20 -21.83
N ALA A 34 -6.34 22.19 -22.08
CA ALA A 34 -4.95 21.95 -22.46
C ALA A 34 -4.03 22.06 -21.24
N TYR A 35 -3.19 21.06 -21.02
CA TYR A 35 -2.21 20.99 -19.95
C TYR A 35 -0.82 21.10 -20.55
N VAL A 36 -0.05 22.10 -20.14
CA VAL A 36 1.27 22.43 -20.70
C VAL A 36 2.30 22.35 -19.60
N THR A 37 3.44 21.74 -19.92
CA THR A 37 4.65 21.77 -19.08
C THR A 37 5.82 22.33 -19.89
N GLY A 38 6.82 22.80 -19.17
CA GLY A 38 8.01 23.36 -19.80
C GLY A 38 9.02 23.85 -18.79
N LEU A 39 9.76 24.89 -19.19
CA LEU A 39 10.65 25.65 -18.32
C LEU A 39 10.36 27.15 -18.44
N THR A 40 10.61 27.88 -17.37
CA THR A 40 10.44 29.34 -17.30
C THR A 40 11.58 29.95 -16.51
N ASN A 41 12.07 31.11 -16.94
CA ASN A 41 12.93 31.98 -16.12
C ASN A 41 12.21 33.28 -15.70
N SER A 42 10.88 33.34 -15.89
CA SER A 42 10.00 34.45 -15.50
C SER A 42 9.68 34.42 -14.00
N ASN A 43 10.69 34.66 -13.17
CA ASN A 43 10.62 34.51 -11.71
C ASN A 43 9.67 35.47 -10.97
N THR A 44 9.20 36.55 -11.60
CA THR A 44 8.38 37.60 -10.97
C THR A 44 6.98 37.75 -11.57
N ASN A 45 6.74 37.19 -12.75
CA ASN A 45 5.49 37.43 -13.48
C ASN A 45 5.05 36.27 -14.40
N PHE A 46 5.53 35.05 -14.17
CA PHE A 46 4.91 33.89 -14.80
C PHE A 46 3.42 33.81 -14.41
N PRO A 47 2.49 33.54 -15.35
CA PRO A 47 1.06 33.59 -15.07
C PRO A 47 0.65 32.39 -14.19
N LEU A 48 0.43 32.66 -12.90
CA LEU A 48 0.02 31.68 -11.90
C LEU A 48 -1.49 31.75 -11.59
N LYS A 49 -2.07 30.61 -11.21
CA LYS A 49 -3.46 30.51 -10.75
C LYS A 49 -3.61 29.29 -9.85
N ALA A 50 -4.15 29.47 -8.64
CA ALA A 50 -4.34 28.37 -7.69
C ALA A 50 -3.07 27.50 -7.54
N ALA A 51 -1.91 28.16 -7.46
CA ALA A 51 -0.62 27.51 -7.59
C ALA A 51 -0.29 26.64 -6.36
N LEU A 52 0.07 25.38 -6.61
CA LEU A 52 0.65 24.49 -5.60
C LEU A 52 1.99 25.03 -5.07
N GLN A 53 2.82 25.55 -5.98
CA GLN A 53 4.07 26.25 -5.70
C GLN A 53 3.94 27.69 -6.25
N PRO A 54 3.62 28.67 -5.39
CA PRO A 54 3.34 30.04 -5.82
C PRO A 54 4.59 30.90 -6.04
N ALA A 55 5.77 30.38 -5.69
CA ALA A 55 7.04 31.09 -5.80
C ALA A 55 8.02 30.27 -6.65
N PHE A 56 8.80 30.99 -7.44
CA PHE A 56 9.93 30.43 -8.19
C PHE A 56 10.92 29.82 -7.19
N GLY A 57 11.25 28.55 -7.38
CA GLY A 57 12.08 27.71 -6.52
C GLY A 57 13.53 28.19 -6.48
N GLY A 58 14.10 28.55 -7.64
CA GLY A 58 15.46 29.05 -7.70
C GLY A 58 16.15 28.82 -9.05
N GLY A 59 17.48 28.80 -9.00
CA GLY A 59 18.30 28.64 -10.19
C GLY A 59 18.05 29.69 -11.28
N THR A 60 18.32 29.31 -12.52
CA THR A 60 18.06 30.14 -13.70
C THR A 60 16.72 29.82 -14.37
N GLN A 61 16.08 28.71 -14.01
CA GLN A 61 14.79 28.27 -14.56
C GLN A 61 14.15 27.21 -13.66
N ASP A 62 12.82 27.23 -13.62
CA ASP A 62 12.00 26.19 -13.02
C ASP A 62 11.15 25.49 -14.08
N ALA A 63 10.72 24.26 -13.78
CA ALA A 63 9.61 23.69 -14.51
C ALA A 63 8.29 24.40 -14.14
N PHE A 64 7.29 24.29 -15.00
CA PHE A 64 5.93 24.74 -14.68
C PHE A 64 4.89 23.73 -15.15
N VAL A 65 3.70 23.79 -14.55
CA VAL A 65 2.52 23.06 -15.01
C VAL A 65 1.36 24.04 -15.10
N THR A 66 0.78 24.18 -16.29
CA THR A 66 -0.34 25.08 -16.56
C THR A 66 -1.48 24.33 -17.21
N ALA A 67 -2.69 24.49 -16.69
CA ALA A 67 -3.92 24.02 -17.32
C ALA A 67 -4.75 25.22 -17.83
N LEU A 68 -5.07 25.23 -19.12
CA LEU A 68 -5.91 26.20 -19.81
C LEU A 68 -7.30 25.62 -20.04
N ASN A 69 -8.32 26.48 -19.91
CA ASN A 69 -9.68 26.12 -20.29
C ASN A 69 -9.79 25.86 -21.81
N PRO A 70 -10.90 25.28 -22.30
CA PRO A 70 -11.02 24.89 -23.71
C PRO A 70 -11.09 26.09 -24.67
N ALA A 71 -11.43 27.26 -24.15
CA ALA A 71 -11.42 28.51 -24.90
C ALA A 71 -10.01 29.15 -24.98
N GLY A 72 -9.03 28.63 -24.26
CA GLY A 72 -7.66 29.15 -24.19
C GLY A 72 -7.55 30.55 -23.57
N ASN A 73 -8.57 31.01 -22.85
CA ASN A 73 -8.66 32.39 -22.34
C ASN A 73 -8.63 32.51 -20.82
N ALA A 74 -8.58 31.38 -20.10
CA ALA A 74 -8.41 31.36 -18.66
C ALA A 74 -7.59 30.14 -18.20
N LEU A 75 -6.83 30.34 -17.13
CA LEU A 75 -6.14 29.26 -16.44
C LEU A 75 -7.10 28.56 -15.49
N THR A 76 -7.16 27.24 -15.56
CA THR A 76 -7.76 26.39 -14.53
C THR A 76 -6.84 26.38 -13.30
N TYR A 77 -5.55 26.10 -13.53
CA TYR A 77 -4.48 26.30 -12.56
C TYR A 77 -3.14 26.53 -13.28
N SER A 78 -2.16 27.09 -12.59
CA SER A 78 -0.79 27.23 -13.07
C SER A 78 0.15 27.36 -11.88
N THR A 79 1.21 26.56 -11.87
CA THR A 79 2.17 26.41 -10.77
C THR A 79 3.59 26.29 -11.28
N PHE A 80 4.56 26.78 -10.51
CA PHE A 80 5.95 26.33 -10.66
C PHE A 80 6.08 24.88 -10.20
N LEU A 81 7.18 24.25 -10.58
CA LEU A 81 7.62 22.94 -10.12
C LEU A 81 9.15 22.90 -10.16
N GLY A 82 9.79 23.07 -9.00
CA GLY A 82 11.25 23.15 -8.93
C GLY A 82 11.76 23.38 -7.52
N GLY A 83 13.06 23.23 -7.34
CA GLY A 83 13.82 23.54 -6.13
C GLY A 83 14.80 24.69 -6.37
N SER A 84 15.91 24.67 -5.64
CA SER A 84 16.87 25.79 -5.59
C SER A 84 17.75 25.97 -6.82
N LEU A 85 17.81 24.98 -7.73
CA LEU A 85 18.67 24.96 -8.91
C LEU A 85 17.83 24.85 -10.20
N VAL A 86 18.40 24.28 -11.27
CA VAL A 86 17.78 24.24 -12.60
C VAL A 86 16.80 23.08 -12.68
N ASP A 87 15.56 23.40 -13.03
CA ASP A 87 14.49 22.43 -13.23
C ASP A 87 13.81 22.64 -14.59
N ALA A 88 13.36 21.56 -15.23
CA ALA A 88 12.65 21.63 -16.50
C ALA A 88 11.70 20.45 -16.67
N GLY A 89 10.44 20.72 -17.02
CA GLY A 89 9.48 19.69 -17.41
C GLY A 89 9.52 19.46 -18.91
N THR A 90 9.67 18.22 -19.35
CA THR A 90 9.86 17.85 -20.77
C THR A 90 8.61 17.28 -21.41
N SER A 91 7.79 16.58 -20.62
CA SER A 91 6.58 15.94 -21.12
C SER A 91 5.53 15.85 -20.03
N ILE A 92 4.27 15.89 -20.43
CA ILE A 92 3.09 15.77 -19.56
C ILE A 92 2.11 14.74 -20.12
N ALA A 93 1.48 13.96 -19.25
CA ALA A 93 0.40 13.03 -19.57
C ALA A 93 -0.72 13.16 -18.53
N LEU A 94 -1.92 12.71 -18.88
CA LEU A 94 -3.09 12.71 -17.99
C LEU A 94 -3.60 11.29 -17.77
N ASP A 95 -4.11 10.99 -16.57
CA ASP A 95 -4.94 9.81 -16.34
C ASP A 95 -6.44 10.10 -16.61
N GLY A 96 -7.28 9.07 -16.43
CA GLY A 96 -8.74 9.21 -16.57
C GLY A 96 -9.39 10.11 -15.51
N SER A 97 -8.69 10.38 -14.40
CA SER A 97 -9.11 11.30 -13.34
C SER A 97 -8.64 12.74 -13.58
N LYS A 98 -7.90 12.99 -14.67
CA LYS A 98 -7.27 14.26 -15.04
C LYS A 98 -6.13 14.69 -14.12
N ASN A 99 -5.52 13.76 -13.39
CA ASN A 99 -4.25 14.01 -12.72
C ASN A 99 -3.17 14.24 -13.78
N ALA A 100 -2.32 15.24 -13.56
CA ALA A 100 -1.21 15.58 -14.44
C ALA A 100 0.07 14.89 -13.99
N TYR A 101 0.67 14.10 -14.89
CA TYR A 101 1.93 13.43 -14.69
C TYR A 101 2.99 14.12 -15.53
N VAL A 102 4.01 14.68 -14.88
CA VAL A 102 5.08 15.43 -15.50
C VAL A 102 6.39 14.69 -15.30
N THR A 103 7.14 14.54 -16.38
CA THR A 103 8.56 14.16 -16.29
C THR A 103 9.43 15.29 -16.79
N GLY A 104 10.70 15.23 -16.42
CA GLY A 104 11.65 16.30 -16.69
C GLY A 104 13.01 15.98 -16.09
N GLN A 105 13.81 17.02 -15.91
CA GLN A 105 15.10 16.94 -15.25
C GLN A 105 15.21 17.96 -14.13
N THR A 106 16.01 17.64 -13.14
CA THR A 106 16.27 18.49 -11.97
C THR A 106 17.73 18.40 -11.56
N SER A 107 18.36 19.54 -11.31
CA SER A 107 19.64 19.61 -10.59
C SER A 107 19.44 19.96 -9.10
N SER A 108 18.19 20.14 -8.67
CA SER A 108 17.83 20.65 -7.35
C SER A 108 17.79 19.52 -6.32
N SER A 109 18.74 19.48 -5.39
CA SER A 109 18.75 18.49 -4.30
C SER A 109 17.56 18.63 -3.34
N ASP A 110 16.89 19.77 -3.37
CA ASP A 110 15.66 20.11 -2.67
C ASP A 110 14.42 20.06 -3.59
N PHE A 111 14.49 19.39 -4.75
CA PHE A 111 13.33 19.22 -5.63
C PHE A 111 12.14 18.63 -4.85
N PRO A 112 10.92 19.16 -5.03
CA PRO A 112 9.80 18.75 -4.20
C PRO A 112 9.37 17.29 -4.44
N THR A 113 9.67 16.39 -3.50
CA THR A 113 9.27 14.96 -3.55
C THR A 113 8.03 14.67 -2.70
N THR A 114 7.32 13.58 -2.99
CA THR A 114 6.13 13.08 -2.24
C THR A 114 5.91 11.60 -2.55
N ASN A 115 5.71 10.73 -1.56
CA ASN A 115 5.53 9.28 -1.78
C ASN A 115 6.61 8.65 -2.68
N SER A 116 7.83 9.16 -2.58
CA SER A 116 8.90 8.92 -3.56
C SER A 116 9.48 7.51 -3.51
N THR A 117 9.83 6.97 -4.68
CA THR A 117 10.64 5.75 -4.82
C THR A 117 12.15 6.00 -4.71
N GLN A 118 12.61 7.22 -5.04
CA GLN A 118 13.98 7.68 -4.90
C GLN A 118 13.95 9.09 -4.29
N THR A 119 14.38 9.21 -3.03
CA THR A 119 14.18 10.43 -2.21
C THR A 119 15.28 11.47 -2.36
N ALA A 120 16.36 11.17 -3.08
CA ALA A 120 17.49 12.07 -3.30
C ALA A 120 18.00 11.95 -4.74
N LEU A 121 18.61 13.02 -5.24
CA LEU A 121 19.40 12.97 -6.47
C LEU A 121 20.50 11.90 -6.35
N GLY A 122 20.63 11.07 -7.37
CA GLY A 122 21.73 10.14 -7.55
C GLY A 122 22.97 10.84 -8.13
N GLY A 123 22.78 11.73 -9.12
CA GLY A 123 23.82 12.48 -9.81
C GLY A 123 23.71 14.00 -9.63
N GLY A 124 24.26 14.76 -10.60
CA GLY A 124 24.17 16.23 -10.61
C GLY A 124 22.96 16.79 -11.37
N ASN A 125 22.30 15.93 -12.14
CA ASN A 125 21.06 16.24 -12.85
C ASN A 125 20.33 14.91 -13.09
N ASP A 126 19.21 14.70 -12.41
CA ASP A 126 18.45 13.46 -12.51
C ASP A 126 17.14 13.71 -13.27
N GLY A 127 16.54 12.64 -13.78
CA GLY A 127 15.15 12.67 -14.16
C GLY A 127 14.25 12.88 -12.94
N PHE A 128 13.06 13.43 -13.14
CA PHE A 128 12.00 13.38 -12.14
C PHE A 128 10.68 12.88 -12.74
N VAL A 129 9.79 12.42 -11.88
CA VAL A 129 8.39 12.14 -12.21
C VAL A 129 7.53 12.73 -11.11
N THR A 130 6.57 13.59 -11.45
CA THR A 130 5.63 14.23 -10.53
C THR A 130 4.19 14.01 -10.98
N GLU A 131 3.31 13.63 -10.05
CA GLU A 131 1.86 13.59 -10.24
C GLU A 131 1.20 14.73 -9.43
N ILE A 132 0.39 15.53 -10.11
CA ILE A 132 -0.43 16.60 -9.53
C ILE A 132 -1.90 16.24 -9.72
N ASN A 133 -2.72 16.41 -8.68
CA ASN A 133 -4.15 16.13 -8.76
C ASN A 133 -4.85 17.03 -9.80
N ALA A 134 -6.03 16.62 -10.26
CA ALA A 134 -6.80 17.36 -11.27
C ALA A 134 -7.09 18.83 -10.91
N ALA A 135 -7.17 19.16 -9.61
CA ALA A 135 -7.41 20.52 -9.13
C ALA A 135 -6.14 21.40 -9.13
N GLY A 136 -4.96 20.84 -9.37
CA GLY A 136 -3.69 21.55 -9.26
C GLY A 136 -3.28 21.89 -7.82
N SER A 137 -3.94 21.33 -6.82
CA SER A 137 -3.83 21.73 -5.41
C SER A 137 -2.99 20.78 -4.55
N GLN A 138 -2.62 19.61 -5.08
CA GLN A 138 -1.85 18.61 -4.34
C GLN A 138 -0.90 17.85 -5.27
N ARG A 139 0.33 17.62 -4.79
CA ARG A 139 1.26 16.63 -5.35
C ARG A 139 0.96 15.27 -4.74
N ILE A 140 0.60 14.29 -5.57
CA ILE A 140 0.23 12.94 -5.15
C ILE A 140 1.49 12.06 -5.04
N PHE A 141 2.36 12.18 -6.04
CA PHE A 141 3.60 11.44 -6.17
C PHE A 141 4.68 12.38 -6.71
N SER A 142 5.91 12.25 -6.24
CA SER A 142 7.06 12.86 -6.88
C SER A 142 8.35 12.15 -6.45
N THR A 143 9.13 11.72 -7.43
CA THR A 143 10.38 10.98 -7.25
C THR A 143 11.47 11.52 -8.17
N PHE A 144 12.72 11.38 -7.73
CA PHE A 144 13.85 11.37 -8.65
C PHE A 144 13.88 10.05 -9.44
N LEU A 145 14.59 10.05 -10.57
CA LEU A 145 14.83 8.89 -11.41
C LEU A 145 16.21 9.02 -12.04
N GLY A 146 17.20 8.38 -11.43
CA GLY A 146 18.58 8.50 -11.88
C GLY A 146 19.57 7.59 -11.16
N GLY A 147 20.79 7.55 -11.69
CA GLY A 147 21.96 6.86 -11.11
C GLY A 147 23.00 7.86 -10.62
N SER A 148 24.26 7.43 -10.49
CA SER A 148 25.35 8.27 -9.95
C SER A 148 25.83 9.39 -10.89
N GLN A 149 25.44 9.35 -12.17
CA GLN A 149 25.78 10.34 -13.20
C GLN A 149 24.53 11.09 -13.64
N ASN A 150 24.68 12.01 -14.60
CA ASN A 150 23.53 12.79 -15.06
C ASN A 150 22.59 11.94 -15.93
N GLU A 151 21.30 12.19 -15.81
CA GLU A 151 20.24 11.69 -16.67
C GLU A 151 19.64 12.82 -17.51
N ASN A 152 19.14 12.45 -18.68
CA ASN A 152 18.26 13.26 -19.51
C ASN A 152 18.85 14.58 -20.04
N THR A 153 20.16 14.78 -19.85
CA THR A 153 20.95 15.86 -20.45
C THR A 153 21.39 15.47 -21.86
N LEU A 154 20.71 15.91 -22.93
CA LEU A 154 21.30 15.74 -24.28
C LEU A 154 22.50 16.70 -24.46
N PRO A 155 23.67 16.20 -24.92
CA PRO A 155 24.79 17.06 -25.30
C PRO A 155 24.60 17.74 -26.66
N VAL A 156 23.51 17.44 -27.38
CA VAL A 156 23.27 17.95 -28.73
C VAL A 156 22.04 18.84 -28.66
N SER A 157 22.26 20.16 -28.66
CA SER A 157 21.27 21.25 -28.73
C SER A 157 20.51 21.71 -27.46
N GLY A 158 20.94 21.34 -26.24
CA GLY A 158 20.59 22.09 -25.03
C GLY A 158 19.13 22.02 -24.58
N SER A 159 18.34 21.07 -25.10
CA SER A 159 16.98 20.82 -24.65
C SER A 159 16.92 19.53 -23.83
N PRO A 160 16.26 19.55 -22.65
CA PRO A 160 16.01 18.34 -21.87
C PRO A 160 15.14 17.36 -22.67
N SER A 161 15.50 16.07 -22.63
CA SER A 161 14.82 15.02 -23.42
C SER A 161 13.80 14.24 -22.58
N GLY A 162 13.17 13.22 -23.17
CA GLY A 162 12.32 12.30 -22.41
C GLY A 162 10.82 12.57 -22.54
N ALA A 163 10.05 11.52 -22.32
CA ALA A 163 8.61 11.48 -22.55
C ALA A 163 7.93 10.67 -21.44
N ILE A 164 6.65 10.98 -21.19
CA ILE A 164 5.83 10.29 -20.22
C ILE A 164 4.52 9.84 -20.85
N ALA A 165 4.08 8.63 -20.51
CA ALA A 165 2.75 8.10 -20.82
C ALA A 165 2.18 7.42 -19.57
N VAL A 166 0.85 7.38 -19.46
CA VAL A 166 0.15 6.76 -18.33
C VAL A 166 -0.92 5.82 -18.87
N ASP A 167 -1.01 4.61 -18.33
CA ASP A 167 -2.04 3.64 -18.71
C ASP A 167 -3.33 3.83 -17.89
N SER A 168 -4.40 3.14 -18.28
CA SER A 168 -5.69 3.22 -17.57
C SER A 168 -5.65 2.67 -16.13
N ALA A 169 -4.60 1.93 -15.78
CA ALA A 169 -4.35 1.45 -14.42
C ALA A 169 -3.46 2.43 -13.63
N GLY A 170 -3.14 3.61 -14.17
CA GLY A 170 -2.31 4.62 -13.51
C GLY A 170 -0.82 4.28 -13.46
N ASN A 171 -0.35 3.26 -14.19
CA ASN A 171 1.08 3.02 -14.28
C ASN A 171 1.72 4.08 -15.17
N ILE A 172 2.87 4.55 -14.73
CA ILE A 172 3.62 5.62 -15.37
C ILE A 172 4.75 4.99 -16.20
N TYR A 173 4.88 5.41 -17.45
CA TYR A 173 5.91 4.96 -18.38
C TYR A 173 6.75 6.18 -18.76
N VAL A 174 8.04 6.12 -18.50
CA VAL A 174 8.97 7.23 -18.76
C VAL A 174 10.09 6.74 -19.65
N THR A 175 10.46 7.54 -20.64
CA THR A 175 11.67 7.33 -21.43
C THR A 175 12.62 8.51 -21.25
N GLY A 176 13.91 8.26 -21.38
CA GLY A 176 14.94 9.30 -21.36
C GLY A 176 16.29 8.71 -21.73
N ASN A 177 17.35 9.46 -21.42
CA ASN A 177 18.72 9.02 -21.61
C ASN A 177 19.44 8.97 -20.26
N THR A 178 20.40 8.08 -20.09
CA THR A 178 21.22 7.96 -18.88
C THR A 178 22.70 7.84 -19.26
N PHE A 179 23.55 8.45 -18.44
CA PHE A 179 25.01 8.28 -18.46
C PHE A 179 25.48 7.36 -17.32
N SER A 180 24.54 6.87 -16.52
CA SER A 180 24.80 6.14 -15.28
C SER A 180 24.87 4.64 -15.55
N ALA A 181 26.01 4.04 -15.23
CA ALA A 181 26.16 2.59 -15.24
C ALA A 181 25.28 1.90 -14.17
N ASP A 182 24.90 2.65 -13.15
CA ASP A 182 24.06 2.25 -12.03
C ASP A 182 22.63 2.80 -12.12
N PHE A 183 22.16 3.19 -13.32
CA PHE A 183 20.76 3.57 -13.51
C PHE A 183 19.81 2.49 -12.95
N PRO A 184 18.73 2.85 -12.24
CA PRO A 184 17.83 1.89 -11.63
C PRO A 184 17.23 0.91 -12.65
N THR A 185 17.59 -0.38 -12.54
CA THR A 185 17.02 -1.47 -13.35
C THR A 185 16.42 -2.56 -12.47
N THR A 186 15.44 -3.29 -13.00
CA THR A 186 14.86 -4.46 -12.30
C THR A 186 15.66 -5.73 -12.60
N ALA A 187 15.60 -6.70 -11.70
CA ALA A 187 16.37 -7.95 -11.83
C ALA A 187 16.07 -8.71 -13.14
N ALA A 188 14.84 -8.59 -13.65
CA ALA A 188 14.35 -9.24 -14.87
C ALA A 188 14.31 -8.29 -16.09
N ALA A 189 14.96 -7.12 -16.03
CA ALA A 189 14.98 -6.18 -17.14
C ALA A 189 15.67 -6.77 -18.38
N PHE A 190 15.18 -6.40 -19.57
CA PHE A 190 15.71 -6.87 -20.87
C PHE A 190 17.19 -6.54 -21.06
N GLY A 191 17.59 -5.32 -20.73
CA GLY A 191 18.98 -4.86 -20.69
C GLY A 191 19.27 -4.27 -19.32
N ARG A 192 20.40 -4.70 -18.72
CA ARG A 192 20.86 -4.23 -17.40
C ARG A 192 22.26 -3.64 -17.43
N ASN A 193 22.95 -3.79 -18.54
CA ASN A 193 24.30 -3.30 -18.70
C ASN A 193 24.23 -2.00 -19.48
N TYR A 194 24.76 -0.95 -18.86
CA TYR A 194 25.10 0.27 -19.57
C TYR A 194 26.22 -0.02 -20.57
N VAL A 195 26.01 0.29 -21.85
CA VAL A 195 26.97 0.01 -22.93
C VAL A 195 27.19 1.28 -23.75
N GLY A 196 28.44 1.76 -23.78
CA GLY A 196 28.82 2.94 -24.56
C GLY A 196 28.80 4.24 -23.73
N ASN A 197 28.35 5.34 -24.34
CA ASN A 197 28.50 6.69 -23.78
C ASN A 197 27.20 7.32 -23.26
N ILE A 198 26.05 6.91 -23.81
CA ILE A 198 24.70 7.36 -23.44
C ILE A 198 23.77 6.21 -23.83
N ASP A 199 22.94 5.75 -22.91
CA ASP A 199 21.90 4.77 -23.19
C ASP A 199 20.50 5.37 -23.03
N ALA A 200 19.58 4.94 -23.89
CA ALA A 200 18.17 5.22 -23.67
C ALA A 200 17.63 4.30 -22.57
N PHE A 201 16.80 4.83 -21.68
CA PHE A 201 16.06 4.03 -20.71
C PHE A 201 14.56 4.06 -21.02
N VAL A 202 13.88 3.00 -20.58
CA VAL A 202 12.43 2.96 -20.36
C VAL A 202 12.18 2.47 -18.94
N ALA A 203 11.41 3.25 -18.18
CA ALA A 203 11.03 2.93 -16.82
C ALA A 203 9.51 2.82 -16.73
N LYS A 204 9.03 1.75 -16.09
CA LYS A 204 7.63 1.63 -15.65
C LYS A 204 7.61 1.80 -14.14
N ILE A 205 6.92 2.84 -13.68
CA ILE A 205 6.72 3.14 -12.25
C ILE A 205 5.25 2.85 -11.94
N GLY A 206 5.00 1.92 -11.02
CA GLY A 206 3.65 1.75 -10.47
C GLY A 206 3.30 3.00 -9.66
N SER A 207 2.05 3.48 -9.72
CA SER A 207 1.65 4.72 -9.04
C SER A 207 2.03 4.67 -7.55
N GLY A 208 3.04 5.45 -7.17
CA GLY A 208 3.45 5.62 -5.78
C GLY A 208 2.41 6.47 -5.06
N GLY A 209 1.29 5.85 -4.67
CA GLY A 209 0.13 6.56 -4.13
C GLY A 209 -1.20 5.85 -4.37
N GLY A 210 -1.20 4.72 -5.08
CA GLY A 210 -2.36 3.84 -5.17
C GLY A 210 -2.90 3.50 -3.77
N THR A 211 -4.17 3.81 -3.53
CA THR A 211 -4.91 3.42 -2.33
C THR A 211 -6.26 2.86 -2.72
N PHE A 212 -7.05 2.39 -1.78
CA PHE A 212 -8.38 1.85 -2.03
C PHE A 212 -9.35 2.27 -0.92
N SER A 213 -10.66 2.14 -1.18
CA SER A 213 -11.70 2.24 -0.16
C SER A 213 -12.40 0.90 0.01
N ILE A 214 -12.95 0.68 1.21
CA ILE A 214 -13.75 -0.50 1.54
C ILE A 214 -15.12 -0.05 1.99
N THR A 215 -16.15 -0.56 1.34
CA THR A 215 -17.54 -0.39 1.78
C THR A 215 -18.18 -1.73 2.09
N VAL A 216 -19.10 -1.75 3.06
CA VAL A 216 -19.76 -2.97 3.53
C VAL A 216 -21.27 -2.78 3.57
N ALA A 217 -22.02 -3.74 3.03
CA ALA A 217 -23.48 -3.75 3.06
C ALA A 217 -24.04 -5.16 3.29
N PRO A 218 -25.10 -5.34 4.10
CA PRO A 218 -25.75 -4.33 4.95
C PRO A 218 -24.87 -3.85 6.11
N ALA A 219 -25.22 -2.74 6.76
CA ALA A 219 -24.44 -2.16 7.87
C ALA A 219 -24.66 -2.86 9.22
N SER A 220 -25.61 -3.80 9.31
CA SER A 220 -25.95 -4.48 10.56
C SER A 220 -26.52 -5.88 10.31
N ALA A 221 -26.43 -6.74 11.33
CA ALA A 221 -27.11 -8.03 11.38
C ALA A 221 -27.41 -8.45 12.82
N THR A 222 -28.48 -9.22 12.99
CA THR A 222 -28.86 -9.86 14.26
C THR A 222 -28.84 -11.37 14.10
N LEU A 223 -28.33 -12.08 15.09
CA LEU A 223 -28.21 -13.54 15.06
C LEU A 223 -28.35 -14.16 16.45
N THR A 224 -28.91 -15.37 16.48
CA THR A 224 -29.01 -16.17 17.70
C THR A 224 -27.72 -16.97 17.93
N HIS A 225 -27.43 -17.32 19.19
CA HIS A 225 -26.26 -18.13 19.54
C HIS A 225 -26.13 -19.38 18.66
N GLY A 226 -24.96 -19.59 18.06
CA GLY A 226 -24.68 -20.76 17.22
C GLY A 226 -25.04 -20.59 15.74
N GLN A 227 -25.48 -19.40 15.33
CA GLN A 227 -25.84 -19.11 13.94
C GLN A 227 -24.73 -18.39 13.17
N THR A 228 -24.87 -18.43 11.85
CA THR A 228 -24.07 -17.67 10.87
C THR A 228 -24.94 -16.61 10.19
N THR A 229 -24.41 -15.40 10.01
CA THR A 229 -25.11 -14.32 9.32
C THR A 229 -25.39 -14.66 7.85
N ALA A 230 -26.38 -13.98 7.27
CA ALA A 230 -26.39 -13.77 5.83
C ALA A 230 -25.09 -13.07 5.38
N ALA A 231 -24.71 -13.26 4.12
CA ALA A 231 -23.50 -12.67 3.58
C ALA A 231 -23.59 -11.15 3.51
N PHE A 232 -22.59 -10.47 4.07
CA PHE A 232 -22.28 -9.07 3.79
C PHE A 232 -21.50 -8.98 2.48
N THR A 233 -21.83 -8.02 1.64
CA THR A 233 -21.03 -7.67 0.47
C THR A 233 -19.99 -6.63 0.88
N VAL A 234 -18.72 -6.98 0.73
CA VAL A 234 -17.57 -6.10 0.94
C VAL A 234 -17.06 -5.68 -0.44
N THR A 235 -17.10 -4.38 -0.73
CA THR A 235 -16.65 -3.82 -2.01
C THR A 235 -15.34 -3.07 -1.81
N VAL A 236 -14.31 -3.47 -2.55
CA VAL A 236 -13.01 -2.79 -2.62
C VAL A 236 -12.98 -1.94 -3.89
N THR A 237 -12.79 -0.64 -3.73
CA THR A 237 -12.70 0.31 -4.86
C THR A 237 -11.30 0.91 -4.89
N PRO A 238 -10.50 0.67 -5.96
CA PRO A 238 -9.17 1.25 -6.07
C PRO A 238 -9.26 2.75 -6.38
N SER A 239 -8.18 3.45 -6.07
CA SER A 239 -7.96 4.85 -6.41
C SER A 239 -6.49 5.06 -6.72
N ASN A 240 -6.17 6.10 -7.51
CA ASN A 240 -4.81 6.44 -7.89
C ASN A 240 -4.03 5.27 -8.50
N GLY A 241 -4.68 4.46 -9.35
CA GLY A 241 -4.03 3.33 -10.03
C GLY A 241 -3.70 2.12 -9.15
N PHE A 242 -4.26 2.03 -7.94
CA PHE A 242 -4.06 0.87 -7.08
C PHE A 242 -4.52 -0.43 -7.77
N ASN A 243 -3.58 -1.34 -7.99
CA ASN A 243 -3.84 -2.62 -8.67
C ASN A 243 -3.28 -3.84 -7.88
N ALA A 244 -2.79 -3.61 -6.67
CA ALA A 244 -2.30 -4.68 -5.81
C ALA A 244 -3.46 -5.50 -5.23
N THR A 245 -3.22 -6.76 -4.91
CA THR A 245 -4.19 -7.60 -4.21
C THR A 245 -4.47 -7.04 -2.81
N VAL A 246 -5.74 -6.93 -2.43
CA VAL A 246 -6.18 -6.54 -1.08
C VAL A 246 -6.57 -7.79 -0.31
N SER A 247 -5.82 -8.13 0.74
CA SER A 247 -6.18 -9.16 1.71
C SER A 247 -7.20 -8.61 2.69
N LEU A 248 -8.29 -9.32 2.93
CA LEU A 248 -9.37 -8.88 3.82
C LEU A 248 -9.30 -9.57 5.18
N SER A 249 -9.63 -8.82 6.22
CA SER A 249 -9.74 -9.31 7.59
C SER A 249 -10.82 -8.56 8.34
N CYS A 250 -11.17 -9.03 9.53
CA CYS A 250 -12.07 -8.31 10.41
C CYS A 250 -11.51 -8.24 11.84
N SER A 251 -11.96 -7.26 12.61
CA SER A 251 -11.65 -7.10 14.03
C SER A 251 -12.88 -6.67 14.82
N GLY A 252 -12.83 -6.74 16.15
CA GLY A 252 -13.96 -6.37 17.02
C GLY A 252 -15.03 -7.45 17.17
N LEU A 253 -14.74 -8.69 16.78
CA LEU A 253 -15.62 -9.84 17.00
C LEU A 253 -15.75 -10.19 18.50
N PRO A 254 -16.93 -10.63 18.97
CA PRO A 254 -17.07 -11.20 20.31
C PRO A 254 -16.36 -12.55 20.45
N ALA A 255 -16.08 -12.95 21.70
CA ALA A 255 -15.51 -14.25 22.00
C ALA A 255 -16.39 -15.39 21.42
N GLY A 256 -15.75 -16.36 20.77
CA GLY A 256 -16.46 -17.48 20.12
C GLY A 256 -17.14 -17.14 18.78
N ALA A 257 -16.94 -15.93 18.24
CA ALA A 257 -17.32 -15.58 16.88
C ALA A 257 -16.13 -15.62 15.92
N ALA A 258 -16.40 -15.93 14.66
CA ALA A 258 -15.42 -15.94 13.57
C ALA A 258 -15.99 -15.24 12.33
N CYS A 259 -15.14 -14.54 11.58
CA CYS A 259 -15.48 -13.99 10.27
C CYS A 259 -14.79 -14.79 9.17
N LEU A 260 -15.50 -15.00 8.07
CA LEU A 260 -14.99 -15.69 6.89
C LEU A 260 -15.25 -14.85 5.64
N PHE A 261 -14.21 -14.63 4.84
CA PHE A 261 -14.28 -13.94 3.56
C PHE A 261 -14.17 -14.94 2.42
N ASN A 262 -14.99 -14.78 1.38
CA ASN A 262 -14.93 -15.57 0.16
C ASN A 262 -15.16 -14.68 -1.09
N PRO A 263 -14.13 -14.39 -1.89
CA PRO A 263 -12.72 -14.77 -1.68
C PRO A 263 -12.07 -14.02 -0.50
N GLY A 264 -11.03 -14.59 0.11
CA GLY A 264 -10.29 -13.98 1.22
C GLY A 264 -9.45 -12.74 0.84
N SER A 265 -9.29 -12.50 -0.46
CA SER A 265 -8.61 -11.34 -1.01
C SER A 265 -9.24 -10.93 -2.33
N VAL A 266 -9.09 -9.65 -2.68
CA VAL A 266 -9.56 -9.07 -3.95
C VAL A 266 -8.35 -8.78 -4.82
N ALA A 267 -8.17 -9.57 -5.88
CA ALA A 267 -7.07 -9.41 -6.83
C ALA A 267 -7.24 -8.14 -7.68
N GLY A 268 -6.14 -7.52 -8.10
CA GLY A 268 -6.19 -6.32 -8.95
C GLY A 268 -6.71 -5.06 -8.26
N GLY A 269 -6.87 -5.09 -6.93
CA GLY A 269 -7.30 -3.93 -6.14
C GLY A 269 -8.76 -3.50 -6.29
N SER A 270 -9.55 -4.23 -7.08
CA SER A 270 -10.95 -3.91 -7.39
C SER A 270 -11.82 -5.16 -7.40
N GLY A 271 -12.98 -5.09 -6.75
CA GLY A 271 -13.96 -6.17 -6.77
C GLY A 271 -14.68 -6.34 -5.44
N THR A 272 -15.33 -7.48 -5.30
CA THR A 272 -16.19 -7.79 -4.15
C THR A 272 -15.78 -9.07 -3.45
N SER A 273 -16.01 -9.14 -2.14
CA SER A 273 -15.92 -10.35 -1.33
C SER A 273 -17.18 -10.54 -0.49
N SER A 274 -17.60 -11.78 -0.33
CA SER A 274 -18.67 -12.15 0.60
C SER A 274 -18.09 -12.38 1.99
N LEU A 275 -18.60 -11.66 3.00
CA LEU A 275 -18.26 -11.83 4.40
C LEU A 275 -19.41 -12.50 5.17
N THR A 276 -19.14 -13.58 5.90
CA THR A 276 -20.09 -14.20 6.84
C THR A 276 -19.50 -14.23 8.24
N ILE A 277 -20.32 -14.01 9.27
CA ILE A 277 -19.91 -14.08 10.67
C ILE A 277 -20.66 -15.22 11.34
N SER A 278 -19.95 -16.15 11.97
CA SER A 278 -20.51 -17.30 12.69
C SER A 278 -20.27 -17.18 14.20
N THR A 279 -21.22 -17.65 15.01
CA THR A 279 -21.11 -17.70 16.48
C THR A 279 -21.16 -19.13 17.01
N THR A 280 -20.70 -19.33 18.24
CA THR A 280 -20.66 -20.65 18.89
C THR A 280 -21.86 -20.82 19.82
N ALA A 281 -22.59 -21.93 19.68
CA ALA A 281 -23.66 -22.32 20.60
C ALA A 281 -23.09 -22.81 21.94
N GLY A 282 -23.80 -22.54 23.03
CA GLY A 282 -23.46 -23.08 24.34
C GLY A 282 -23.91 -24.53 24.45
N SER A 283 -23.03 -25.41 24.95
CA SER A 283 -23.41 -26.78 25.29
C SER A 283 -24.21 -26.80 26.58
N ALA A 284 -25.48 -27.22 26.54
CA ALA A 284 -26.26 -27.46 27.75
C ALA A 284 -25.69 -28.67 28.51
N GLN A 285 -25.04 -28.45 29.65
CA GLN A 285 -24.74 -29.54 30.58
C GLN A 285 -26.05 -29.96 31.27
N SER A 286 -26.51 -31.18 31.00
CA SER A 286 -27.61 -31.80 31.73
C SER A 286 -27.20 -31.99 33.19
N SER A 287 -27.91 -31.33 34.11
CA SER A 287 -27.72 -31.46 35.56
C SER A 287 -28.12 -32.87 36.02
N ALA A 288 -27.17 -33.80 36.10
CA ALA A 288 -27.40 -35.07 36.77
C ALA A 288 -27.54 -34.81 38.29
N SER A 289 -28.70 -35.17 38.82
CA SER A 289 -29.10 -35.00 40.22
C SER A 289 -28.13 -35.70 41.18
N ARG A 290 -27.50 -34.93 42.07
CA ARG A 290 -26.79 -35.49 43.24
C ARG A 290 -27.81 -35.87 44.31
N HIS A 291 -28.01 -37.16 44.54
CA HIS A 291 -28.64 -37.66 45.77
C HIS A 291 -27.64 -37.70 46.93
N PRO A 292 -28.05 -37.44 48.18
CA PRO A 292 -27.18 -37.53 49.37
C PRO A 292 -27.36 -38.86 50.12
N GLY A 293 -26.28 -39.39 50.70
CA GLY A 293 -26.28 -40.49 51.68
C GLY A 293 -24.97 -41.27 51.64
N LEU A 294 -23.97 -40.96 52.49
CA LEU A 294 -23.72 -41.40 53.88
C LEU A 294 -23.33 -42.90 54.05
N PHE A 295 -22.03 -43.10 54.39
CA PHE A 295 -21.42 -44.13 55.25
C PHE A 295 -21.51 -45.61 54.84
N TYR A 296 -20.54 -46.50 55.04
CA TYR A 296 -19.50 -46.65 56.07
C TYR A 296 -18.39 -47.60 55.54
N ALA A 297 -17.25 -47.64 56.27
CA ALA A 297 -16.45 -48.84 56.56
C ALA A 297 -15.59 -49.45 55.43
N LEU A 298 -14.39 -49.98 55.65
CA LEU A 298 -13.46 -50.10 56.78
C LEU A 298 -12.21 -50.84 56.24
N CYS A 299 -11.08 -50.73 56.94
CA CYS A 299 -10.02 -51.74 57.03
C CYS A 299 -9.06 -52.02 55.85
N LEU A 300 -7.88 -51.39 55.96
CA LEU A 300 -6.53 -51.97 55.75
C LEU A 300 -6.40 -53.38 56.40
N PRO A 301 -5.43 -54.28 56.03
CA PRO A 301 -3.99 -53.96 55.91
C PRO A 301 -3.08 -54.79 54.95
N ILE A 302 -1.87 -54.24 54.72
CA ILE A 302 -0.54 -54.88 54.64
C ILE A 302 -0.24 -56.01 53.61
N ALA A 303 0.98 -55.89 53.05
CA ALA A 303 1.84 -56.89 52.40
C ALA A 303 1.70 -57.08 50.89
N GLY A 304 2.80 -56.77 50.17
CA GLY A 304 2.89 -56.98 48.74
C GLY A 304 4.24 -56.58 48.13
N MET A 305 5.32 -57.13 48.68
CA MET A 305 6.57 -57.41 47.94
C MET A 305 7.52 -56.25 47.61
N SER A 306 8.38 -55.98 48.59
CA SER A 306 9.83 -56.03 48.37
C SER A 306 10.25 -57.38 47.78
N LEU A 307 10.56 -57.45 46.48
CA LEU A 307 11.34 -58.53 45.84
C LEU A 307 11.52 -58.20 44.36
N PHE A 308 12.60 -57.51 43.99
CA PHE A 308 13.37 -57.69 42.75
C PHE A 308 14.56 -56.72 42.75
N GLY A 309 15.49 -56.99 43.66
CA GLY A 309 16.81 -56.38 43.71
C GLY A 309 17.87 -57.47 43.81
N ALA A 310 17.96 -58.34 42.81
CA ALA A 310 19.05 -59.31 42.69
C ALA A 310 19.22 -59.74 41.23
N GLY A 311 20.26 -59.22 40.58
CA GLY A 311 20.70 -59.66 39.27
C GLY A 311 21.23 -58.49 38.44
N LEU A 312 22.48 -58.60 37.97
CA LEU A 312 23.19 -57.68 37.08
C LEU A 312 23.98 -56.53 37.76
N ALA A 313 24.85 -56.90 38.70
CA ALA A 313 26.08 -56.16 38.97
C ALA A 313 27.31 -57.05 38.75
N SER A 314 27.58 -57.43 37.50
CA SER A 314 28.91 -57.87 37.06
C SER A 314 29.29 -57.13 35.78
N GLY A 315 30.02 -56.02 35.92
CA GLY A 315 30.50 -55.26 34.77
C GLY A 315 31.09 -53.91 35.13
N ARG A 316 32.43 -53.82 35.11
CA ARG A 316 33.25 -52.61 35.26
C ARG A 316 32.77 -51.47 34.34
N SER A 317 32.04 -50.49 34.85
CA SER A 317 32.28 -49.06 34.54
C SER A 317 31.43 -48.14 35.44
N ARG A 318 32.03 -47.04 35.92
CA ARG A 318 31.37 -46.00 36.73
C ARG A 318 30.16 -45.34 36.04
N LYS A 319 30.07 -45.41 34.70
CA LYS A 319 29.00 -44.76 33.91
C LYS A 319 27.62 -45.42 34.09
N LYS A 320 27.53 -46.74 34.31
CA LYS A 320 26.24 -47.43 34.46
C LYS A 320 25.56 -47.21 35.81
N ARG A 321 26.31 -46.91 36.88
CA ARG A 321 25.76 -46.60 38.21
C ARG A 321 25.10 -45.22 38.27
N VAL A 322 25.60 -44.26 37.48
CA VAL A 322 25.03 -42.90 37.40
C VAL A 322 23.73 -42.90 36.59
N VAL A 323 23.65 -43.71 35.53
CA VAL A 323 22.44 -43.83 34.69
C VAL A 323 21.29 -44.53 35.43
N ALA A 324 21.57 -45.53 36.26
CA ALA A 324 20.54 -46.21 37.08
C ALA A 324 19.99 -45.32 38.21
N LEU A 325 20.82 -44.45 38.78
CA LEU A 325 20.39 -43.44 39.78
C LEU A 325 19.56 -42.32 39.13
N LEU A 326 19.90 -41.90 37.91
CA LEU A 326 19.15 -40.87 37.16
C LEU A 326 17.77 -41.38 36.68
N LEU A 327 17.64 -42.65 36.28
CA LEU A 327 16.34 -43.22 35.93
C LEU A 327 15.43 -43.41 37.16
N GLY A 328 15.98 -43.69 38.34
CA GLY A 328 15.22 -43.77 39.58
C GLY A 328 14.64 -42.41 40.03
N CYS A 329 15.37 -41.31 39.80
CA CYS A 329 14.88 -39.96 40.09
C CYS A 329 13.83 -39.47 39.08
N LEU A 330 13.87 -39.92 37.83
CA LEU A 330 12.88 -39.58 36.79
C LEU A 330 11.52 -40.24 36.99
N VAL A 331 11.45 -41.37 37.69
CA VAL A 331 10.17 -42.02 38.05
C VAL A 331 9.56 -41.41 39.32
N PHE A 332 10.37 -40.77 40.17
CA PHE A 332 9.90 -40.11 41.40
C PHE A 332 9.53 -38.63 41.22
N SER A 333 9.96 -37.96 40.13
CA SER A 333 9.56 -36.58 39.82
C SER A 333 8.29 -36.47 38.97
N GLY A 334 7.68 -37.59 38.59
CA GLY A 334 6.43 -37.64 37.79
C GLY A 334 5.14 -37.65 38.59
N LEU A 335 5.20 -37.60 39.94
CA LEU A 335 4.05 -37.87 40.81
C LEU A 335 3.72 -36.77 41.84
N MET A 336 4.35 -35.61 41.78
CA MET A 336 4.05 -34.48 42.68
C MET A 336 4.15 -33.13 41.96
N PHE A 337 3.19 -32.82 41.10
CA PHE A 337 2.63 -31.46 40.96
C PHE A 337 1.23 -31.57 40.35
N VAL A 338 0.26 -31.83 41.22
CA VAL A 338 -1.14 -31.55 40.95
C VAL A 338 -1.29 -30.02 41.00
N ALA A 339 -1.23 -29.37 39.84
CA ALA A 339 -2.03 -28.17 39.63
C ALA A 339 -3.42 -28.67 39.19
N ALA A 340 -4.23 -28.97 40.20
CA ALA A 340 -5.67 -28.93 40.06
C ALA A 340 -6.09 -27.48 39.81
N CYS A 341 -5.98 -27.02 38.56
CA CYS A 341 -6.99 -26.15 37.99
C CYS A 341 -7.85 -27.06 37.13
N GLY A 342 -9.06 -27.30 37.63
CA GLY A 342 -10.04 -28.12 36.94
C GLY A 342 -10.19 -27.68 35.49
N GLY A 343 -10.35 -28.67 34.62
CA GLY A 343 -10.77 -28.45 33.24
C GLY A 343 -12.08 -27.68 33.22
N GLY A 344 -11.97 -26.36 33.11
CA GLY A 344 -13.02 -25.49 32.61
C GLY A 344 -13.01 -25.57 31.09
N GLY A 345 -13.32 -26.74 30.54
CA GLY A 345 -13.77 -26.86 29.16
C GLY A 345 -15.17 -26.25 29.05
N GLY A 346 -15.28 -24.95 29.34
CA GLY A 346 -16.46 -24.18 29.01
C GLY A 346 -16.33 -23.79 27.55
N SER A 347 -16.98 -24.52 26.66
CA SER A 347 -17.48 -23.93 25.43
C SER A 347 -18.46 -22.81 25.83
N SER A 348 -17.92 -21.67 26.24
CA SER A 348 -18.71 -20.48 26.52
C SER A 348 -19.27 -20.04 25.18
N SER A 349 -20.59 -20.15 25.04
CA SER A 349 -21.34 -19.57 23.93
C SER A 349 -20.88 -18.14 23.66
N THR A 350 -21.01 -17.70 22.42
CA THR A 350 -20.81 -16.28 22.12
C THR A 350 -21.72 -15.44 23.03
N PRO A 351 -21.18 -14.46 23.80
CA PRO A 351 -22.00 -13.67 24.70
C PRO A 351 -23.05 -12.85 23.94
N PRO A 352 -24.26 -12.68 24.49
CA PRO A 352 -25.24 -11.77 23.92
C PRO A 352 -24.78 -10.32 24.07
N GLY A 353 -25.08 -9.48 23.09
CA GLY A 353 -24.62 -8.09 23.06
C GLY A 353 -24.62 -7.49 21.66
N THR A 354 -24.29 -6.21 21.57
CA THR A 354 -24.06 -5.52 20.29
C THR A 354 -22.57 -5.20 20.16
N TYR A 355 -22.00 -5.57 19.02
CA TYR A 355 -20.57 -5.49 18.74
C TYR A 355 -20.30 -4.70 17.46
N ASN A 356 -19.23 -3.91 17.50
CA ASN A 356 -18.74 -3.14 16.37
C ASN A 356 -17.69 -3.98 15.63
N VAL A 357 -18.05 -4.57 14.50
CA VAL A 357 -17.13 -5.37 13.69
C VAL A 357 -16.58 -4.52 12.56
N THR A 358 -15.26 -4.29 12.59
CA THR A 358 -14.55 -3.52 11.58
C THR A 358 -13.98 -4.44 10.53
N VAL A 359 -14.32 -4.22 9.26
CA VAL A 359 -13.66 -4.86 8.12
C VAL A 359 -12.39 -4.08 7.80
N GLN A 360 -11.28 -4.76 7.58
CA GLN A 360 -9.99 -4.18 7.22
C GLN A 360 -9.50 -4.82 5.92
N GLY A 361 -8.86 -4.03 5.07
CA GLY A 361 -8.10 -4.55 3.94
C GLY A 361 -6.69 -4.03 3.94
N THR A 362 -5.75 -4.88 3.53
CA THR A 362 -4.33 -4.56 3.41
C THR A 362 -3.83 -5.00 2.04
N GLY A 363 -3.21 -4.09 1.30
CA GLY A 363 -2.63 -4.36 -0.01
C GLY A 363 -1.72 -3.24 -0.46
N GLY A 364 -0.66 -3.56 -1.21
CA GLY A 364 0.29 -2.56 -1.74
C GLY A 364 0.95 -1.67 -0.68
N GLY A 365 1.10 -2.16 0.56
CA GLY A 365 1.65 -1.39 1.69
C GLY A 365 0.65 -0.45 2.39
N VAL A 366 -0.61 -0.42 1.96
CA VAL A 366 -1.68 0.41 2.53
C VAL A 366 -2.69 -0.46 3.29
N THR A 367 -3.15 0.00 4.45
CA THR A 367 -4.23 -0.63 5.24
C THR A 367 -5.38 0.35 5.44
N ILE A 368 -6.60 -0.09 5.11
CA ILE A 368 -7.82 0.74 5.17
C ILE A 368 -8.90 0.01 5.97
N ASN A 369 -9.58 0.75 6.85
CA ASN A 369 -10.76 0.30 7.56
C ASN A 369 -12.01 0.58 6.72
N GLY A 370 -12.90 -0.39 6.61
CA GLY A 370 -14.15 -0.28 5.87
C GLY A 370 -15.20 0.56 6.59
N THR A 371 -16.06 1.21 5.80
CA THR A 371 -17.18 2.01 6.30
C THR A 371 -18.50 1.60 5.62
N PRO A 372 -19.62 1.51 6.36
CA PRO A 372 -19.73 1.62 7.81
C PRO A 372 -19.12 0.43 8.56
N VAL A 373 -18.86 0.60 9.86
CA VAL A 373 -18.58 -0.51 10.77
C VAL A 373 -19.86 -1.34 10.91
N ILE A 374 -19.74 -2.67 10.87
CA ILE A 374 -20.90 -3.56 10.99
C ILE A 374 -21.38 -3.56 12.44
N GLN A 375 -22.66 -3.27 12.65
CA GLN A 375 -23.34 -3.48 13.94
C GLN A 375 -23.86 -4.91 14.04
N LEU A 376 -23.20 -5.75 14.84
CA LEU A 376 -23.56 -7.15 15.03
C LEU A 376 -24.28 -7.34 16.38
N THR A 377 -25.54 -7.76 16.36
CA THR A 377 -26.29 -8.08 17.58
C THR A 377 -26.43 -9.58 17.76
N VAL A 378 -25.95 -10.10 18.89
CA VAL A 378 -26.05 -11.51 19.30
C VAL A 378 -27.14 -11.63 20.38
N GLN A 379 -28.11 -12.52 20.19
CA GLN A 379 -29.26 -12.74 21.08
C GLN A 379 -29.44 -14.19 21.53
#